data_AF-A0AAE4V404-F1
#
_entry.id   AF-A0AAE4V404-F1
#
_cell.length_a   1.000
_cell.length_b   1.000
_cell.length_c   1.000
_cell.angle_alpha   90.00
_cell.angle_beta   90.00
_cell.angle_gamma   90.00
#
_symmetry.space_group_name_H-M   'P 1'
#
loop_
_entity.id
_entity.type
_entity.pdbx_description
1 polymer ?
#
loop_
_entity_poly.entity_id
_entity_poly.type
_entity_poly.pdbx_seq_one_letter_code
_entity_poly.pdbx_strand_id
1 'polypeptide(L)'
;MATLIFASGCGTEPHFEPAPTLGTQDREVLYSHVWSADPGIDLFGRGAELVRATYEAGNYTTFVGLENSYSGFGRAVGGEAHHTDPDIEYFMTSRTVESDTQAEGTSFGHITAYQSTETSVAATVCHYYLFPESGTNISLNPLKMAFRIELERAGVDAGPAGIPDTDPARKDPRAHRVPTWNVFGDWKITRLHYLRQLNGDVIPRGCTDWWRQQFPNFSPNAGGNLVPPPGFEPPTMPVAVQYPEWIGPTDAQ
;
A
#
# COMPACT_ATOMS: atom_id res chain seq x y z
N MET A 1 -12.28 53.02 -61.17
CA MET A 1 -13.38 52.94 -60.17
C MET A 1 -13.26 51.59 -59.50
N ALA A 2 -13.23 51.61 -58.17
CA ALA A 2 -12.57 50.63 -57.32
C ALA A 2 -13.39 49.36 -57.04
N THR A 3 -12.70 48.22 -57.08
CA THR A 3 -13.15 46.91 -56.62
C THR A 3 -13.06 46.86 -55.08
N LEU A 4 -14.20 46.64 -54.40
CA LEU A 4 -14.22 46.35 -52.96
C LEU A 4 -14.15 44.84 -52.73
N ILE A 5 -13.10 44.42 -52.02
CA ILE A 5 -12.88 43.06 -51.53
C ILE A 5 -13.49 42.99 -50.13
N PHE A 6 -14.44 42.06 -49.91
CA PHE A 6 -14.90 41.70 -48.57
C PHE A 6 -13.90 40.70 -47.96
N ALA A 7 -13.15 41.15 -46.97
CA ALA A 7 -12.36 40.27 -46.11
C ALA A 7 -13.22 39.85 -44.91
N SER A 8 -13.62 38.58 -44.89
CA SER A 8 -14.17 37.88 -43.73
C SER A 8 -13.04 37.67 -42.73
N GLY A 9 -13.06 38.41 -41.61
CA GLY A 9 -12.15 38.18 -40.50
C GLY A 9 -12.53 36.92 -39.73
N CYS A 10 -11.68 35.90 -39.78
CA CYS A 10 -11.71 34.80 -38.81
C CYS A 10 -11.32 35.36 -37.44
N GLY A 11 -12.29 35.44 -36.54
CA GLY A 11 -12.02 35.63 -35.12
C GLY A 11 -11.19 34.46 -34.62
N THR A 12 -9.96 34.75 -34.21
CA THR A 12 -9.09 33.80 -33.54
C THR A 12 -9.66 33.64 -32.13
N GLU A 13 -10.37 32.55 -31.86
CA GLU A 13 -10.67 32.17 -30.49
C GLU A 13 -9.33 31.94 -29.77
N PRO A 14 -9.11 32.54 -28.59
CA PRO A 14 -7.94 32.19 -27.79
C PRO A 14 -8.09 30.72 -27.42
N HIS A 15 -7.29 29.88 -28.06
CA HIS A 15 -7.10 28.50 -27.69
C HIS A 15 -6.54 28.53 -26.27
N PHE A 16 -7.39 28.29 -25.28
CA PHE A 16 -6.94 27.93 -23.94
C PHE A 16 -6.23 26.59 -24.10
N GLU A 17 -4.91 26.65 -24.27
CA GLU A 17 -4.05 25.52 -24.01
C GLU A 17 -4.29 25.15 -22.53
N PRO A 18 -4.79 23.94 -22.22
CA PRO A 18 -4.89 23.51 -20.84
C PRO A 18 -3.50 23.64 -20.23
N ALA A 19 -3.40 24.26 -19.05
CA ALA A 19 -2.17 24.24 -18.29
C ALA A 19 -1.63 22.79 -18.27
N PRO A 20 -0.31 22.58 -18.45
CA PRO A 20 0.25 21.25 -18.39
C PRO A 20 -0.24 20.59 -17.11
N THR A 21 -0.93 19.45 -17.24
CA THR A 21 -1.30 18.61 -16.12
C THR A 21 -0.01 18.36 -15.35
N LEU A 22 0.06 18.84 -14.11
CA LEU A 22 1.11 18.48 -13.16
C LEU A 22 1.30 16.97 -13.27
N GLY A 23 2.49 16.56 -13.72
CA GLY A 23 2.82 15.16 -13.88
C GLY A 23 2.53 14.42 -12.59
N THR A 24 1.91 13.25 -12.71
CA THR A 24 1.42 12.37 -11.63
C THR A 24 2.49 11.84 -10.67
N GLN A 25 3.73 12.34 -10.74
CA GLN A 25 4.87 11.90 -9.93
C GLN A 25 5.11 12.70 -8.64
N ASP A 26 4.46 13.85 -8.44
CA ASP A 26 4.73 14.76 -7.30
C ASP A 26 3.60 14.84 -6.26
N ARG A 27 2.74 13.80 -6.14
CA ARG A 27 1.89 13.72 -4.94
C ARG A 27 2.76 13.30 -3.76
N GLU A 28 3.00 14.22 -2.84
CA GLU A 28 3.65 13.91 -1.57
C GLU A 28 2.90 12.76 -0.88
N VAL A 29 3.64 11.70 -0.53
CA VAL A 29 3.08 10.59 0.25
C VAL A 29 3.04 11.03 1.71
N LEU A 30 1.82 11.32 2.19
CA LEU A 30 1.59 11.91 3.52
C LEU A 30 1.64 10.88 4.66
N TYR A 31 1.72 9.60 4.33
CA TYR A 31 1.73 8.51 5.29
C TYR A 31 3.02 7.69 5.22
N SER A 32 3.26 6.90 6.25
CA SER A 32 4.40 5.99 6.33
C SER A 32 3.97 4.59 6.76
N HIS A 33 4.84 3.61 6.50
CA HIS A 33 4.68 2.24 7.00
C HIS A 33 5.76 1.90 8.02
N VAL A 34 5.37 1.27 9.12
CA VAL A 34 6.28 0.68 10.10
C VAL A 34 5.99 -0.79 10.20
N TRP A 35 6.97 -1.61 9.84
CA TRP A 35 6.80 -3.05 9.73
C TRP A 35 7.44 -3.82 10.87
N SER A 36 6.79 -4.93 11.19
CA SER A 36 7.30 -6.00 12.03
C SER A 36 6.91 -7.35 11.44
N ALA A 37 7.43 -8.44 11.99
CA ALA A 37 7.06 -9.80 11.59
C ALA A 37 7.12 -10.75 12.78
N ASP A 38 6.44 -11.89 12.68
CA ASP A 38 6.53 -12.95 13.69
C ASP A 38 7.97 -13.45 13.88
N PRO A 39 8.32 -13.97 15.07
CA PRO A 39 9.62 -14.58 15.31
C PRO A 39 9.96 -15.65 14.26
N GLY A 40 11.14 -15.54 13.67
CA GLY A 40 11.63 -16.47 12.64
C GLY A 40 11.31 -16.07 11.20
N ILE A 41 10.54 -15.00 10.98
CA ILE A 41 10.38 -14.40 9.66
C ILE A 41 11.46 -13.34 9.47
N ASP A 42 12.24 -13.48 8.40
CA ASP A 42 13.19 -12.44 7.98
C ASP A 42 12.44 -11.31 7.26
N LEU A 43 12.23 -10.19 7.96
CA LEU A 43 11.54 -9.00 7.44
C LEU A 43 12.27 -8.36 6.24
N PHE A 44 13.59 -8.56 6.15
CA PHE A 44 14.43 -8.04 5.06
C PHE A 44 14.61 -9.05 3.92
N GLY A 45 14.15 -10.28 4.13
CA GLY A 45 14.20 -11.33 3.13
C GLY A 45 13.29 -11.01 1.93
N ARG A 46 13.66 -11.54 0.76
CA ARG A 46 13.00 -11.23 -0.52
C ARG A 46 11.49 -11.46 -0.51
N GLY A 47 11.01 -12.55 0.10
CA GLY A 47 9.57 -12.81 0.14
C GLY A 47 8.83 -11.81 1.05
N ALA A 48 9.42 -11.38 2.17
CA ALA A 48 8.82 -10.36 3.02
C ALA A 48 8.82 -8.98 2.33
N GLU A 49 9.89 -8.66 1.59
CA GLU A 49 9.95 -7.46 0.74
C GLU A 49 8.80 -7.43 -0.29
N LEU A 50 8.53 -8.54 -0.98
CA LEU A 50 7.43 -8.65 -1.94
C LEU A 50 6.04 -8.48 -1.27
N VAL A 51 5.87 -9.02 -0.07
CA VAL A 51 4.63 -8.85 0.72
C VAL A 51 4.42 -7.39 1.09
N ARG A 52 5.46 -6.71 1.59
CA ARG A 52 5.41 -5.27 1.89
C ARG A 52 5.09 -4.46 0.64
N ALA A 53 5.84 -4.67 -0.45
CA ALA A 53 5.62 -3.97 -1.70
C ALA A 53 4.19 -4.15 -2.24
N THR A 54 3.65 -5.37 -2.16
CA THR A 54 2.26 -5.66 -2.58
C THR A 54 1.24 -4.89 -1.74
N TYR A 55 1.36 -4.94 -0.41
CA TYR A 55 0.46 -4.24 0.49
C TYR A 55 0.53 -2.72 0.30
N GLU A 56 1.73 -2.15 0.30
CA GLU A 56 1.94 -0.72 0.21
C GLU A 56 1.49 -0.18 -1.16
N ALA A 57 1.82 -0.87 -2.25
CA ALA A 57 1.39 -0.49 -3.59
C ALA A 57 -0.13 -0.51 -3.73
N GLY A 58 -0.80 -1.56 -3.22
CA GLY A 58 -2.25 -1.63 -3.29
C GLY A 58 -2.93 -0.54 -2.45
N ASN A 59 -2.41 -0.18 -1.28
CA ASN A 59 -2.92 0.97 -0.52
C ASN A 59 -2.66 2.30 -1.26
N TYR A 60 -1.48 2.44 -1.87
CA TYR A 60 -1.13 3.65 -2.61
C TYR A 60 -2.02 3.85 -3.85
N THR A 61 -2.38 2.77 -4.53
CA THR A 61 -3.29 2.77 -5.68
C THR A 61 -4.61 3.49 -5.39
N THR A 62 -5.16 3.38 -4.18
CA THR A 62 -6.38 4.10 -3.78
C THR A 62 -6.27 5.63 -3.98
N PHE A 63 -5.06 6.19 -3.88
CA PHE A 63 -4.81 7.63 -3.94
C PHE A 63 -4.25 8.13 -5.28
N VAL A 64 -3.66 7.24 -6.09
CA VAL A 64 -2.98 7.63 -7.34
C VAL A 64 -3.46 6.87 -8.58
N GLY A 65 -4.31 5.86 -8.40
CA GLY A 65 -4.71 4.93 -9.46
C GLY A 65 -3.61 3.93 -9.80
N LEU A 66 -4.02 2.78 -10.37
CA LEU A 66 -3.14 1.62 -10.58
C LEU A 66 -1.87 1.94 -11.36
N GLU A 67 -1.99 2.75 -12.41
CA GLU A 67 -0.88 3.06 -13.33
C GLU A 67 0.20 3.96 -12.71
N ASN A 68 -0.12 4.67 -11.61
CA ASN A 68 0.81 5.57 -10.93
C ASN A 68 1.28 5.03 -9.57
N SER A 69 0.92 3.79 -9.23
CA SER A 69 1.38 3.13 -8.01
C SER A 69 2.85 2.67 -8.14
N TYR A 70 3.26 1.63 -7.39
CA TYR A 70 4.63 1.13 -7.44
C TYR A 70 4.96 0.59 -8.83
N SER A 71 6.18 0.85 -9.29
CA SER A 71 6.64 0.36 -10.60
C SER A 71 6.48 -1.16 -10.70
N GLY A 72 5.81 -1.61 -11.76
CA GLY A 72 5.50 -3.03 -12.01
C GLY A 72 4.27 -3.58 -11.29
N PHE A 73 3.68 -2.87 -10.32
CA PHE A 73 2.53 -3.36 -9.56
C PHE A 73 1.34 -3.69 -10.46
N GLY A 74 0.95 -2.79 -11.37
CA GLY A 74 -0.16 -3.01 -12.30
C GLY A 74 0.00 -4.27 -13.16
N ARG A 75 1.24 -4.59 -13.56
CA ARG A 75 1.54 -5.84 -14.26
C ARG A 75 1.45 -7.05 -13.33
N ALA A 76 1.96 -6.92 -12.10
CA ALA A 76 1.98 -8.01 -11.12
C ALA A 76 0.57 -8.43 -10.69
N VAL A 77 -0.37 -7.48 -10.51
CA VAL A 77 -1.79 -7.80 -10.21
C VAL A 77 -2.62 -8.18 -11.44
N GLY A 78 -2.07 -8.03 -12.65
CA GLY A 78 -2.78 -8.37 -13.90
C GLY A 78 -3.78 -7.31 -14.37
N GLY A 79 -3.70 -6.09 -13.86
CA GLY A 79 -4.62 -4.99 -14.16
C GLY A 79 -5.62 -4.71 -13.04
N GLU A 80 -6.66 -3.94 -13.36
CA GLU A 80 -7.75 -3.63 -12.43
C GLU A 80 -8.61 -4.88 -12.24
N ALA A 81 -8.81 -5.27 -10.97
CA ALA A 81 -9.70 -6.38 -10.64
C ALA A 81 -11.16 -6.00 -10.86
N HIS A 82 -12.06 -6.99 -10.85
CA HIS A 82 -13.49 -6.72 -10.80
C HIS A 82 -13.97 -6.61 -9.36
N HIS A 83 -15.06 -5.86 -9.11
CA HIS A 83 -15.68 -5.80 -7.77
C HIS A 83 -16.09 -7.16 -7.19
N THR A 84 -16.26 -8.17 -8.05
CA THR A 84 -16.64 -9.53 -7.69
C THR A 84 -15.46 -10.51 -7.69
N ASP A 85 -14.23 -10.01 -7.87
CA ASP A 85 -13.03 -10.84 -7.82
C ASP A 85 -12.85 -11.38 -6.38
N PRO A 86 -12.76 -12.70 -6.20
CA PRO A 86 -12.64 -13.29 -4.86
C PRO A 86 -11.21 -13.26 -4.30
N ASP A 87 -10.21 -12.93 -5.13
CA ASP A 87 -8.80 -13.06 -4.78
C ASP A 87 -8.07 -11.72 -4.75
N ILE A 88 -8.52 -10.72 -5.52
CA ILE A 88 -7.92 -9.38 -5.58
C ILE A 88 -8.96 -8.31 -5.28
N GLU A 89 -8.68 -7.48 -4.27
CA GLU A 89 -9.56 -6.37 -3.91
C GLU A 89 -9.55 -5.26 -4.96
N TYR A 90 -10.73 -4.95 -5.49
CA TYR A 90 -10.95 -3.88 -6.49
C TYR A 90 -10.32 -2.54 -6.08
N PHE A 91 -10.57 -2.09 -4.84
CA PHE A 91 -10.13 -0.76 -4.39
C PHE A 91 -8.60 -0.62 -4.32
N MET A 92 -7.86 -1.74 -4.29
CA MET A 92 -6.40 -1.76 -4.31
C MET A 92 -5.81 -1.84 -5.73
N THR A 93 -6.68 -1.99 -6.74
CA THR A 93 -6.30 -2.13 -8.14
C THR A 93 -7.07 -1.18 -9.07
N SER A 94 -7.88 -0.27 -8.52
CA SER A 94 -8.65 0.70 -9.29
C SER A 94 -7.74 1.57 -10.16
N ARG A 95 -8.11 1.74 -11.42
CA ARG A 95 -7.40 2.66 -12.34
C ARG A 95 -7.69 4.11 -12.01
N THR A 96 -8.82 4.37 -11.38
CA THR A 96 -9.21 5.70 -10.94
C THR A 96 -8.78 5.95 -9.51
N VAL A 97 -8.56 7.22 -9.18
CA VAL A 97 -8.36 7.65 -7.80
C VAL A 97 -9.68 7.42 -7.04
N GLU A 98 -9.68 6.51 -6.09
CA GLU A 98 -10.83 6.21 -5.23
C GLU A 98 -10.96 7.22 -4.09
N SER A 99 -9.83 7.78 -3.65
CA SER A 99 -9.77 8.81 -2.63
C SER A 99 -8.81 9.92 -3.04
N ASP A 100 -9.34 11.14 -3.18
CA ASP A 100 -8.56 12.34 -3.50
C ASP A 100 -7.78 12.89 -2.30
N THR A 101 -8.06 12.39 -1.10
CA THR A 101 -7.52 12.90 0.16
C THR A 101 -6.69 11.83 0.86
N GLN A 102 -5.37 12.01 0.90
CA GLN A 102 -4.48 11.24 1.77
C GLN A 102 -4.51 11.84 3.18
N ALA A 103 -4.76 11.02 4.20
CA ALA A 103 -4.58 11.42 5.59
C ALA A 103 -3.12 11.22 6.01
N GLU A 104 -2.55 12.21 6.71
CA GLU A 104 -1.27 12.02 7.39
C GLU A 104 -1.41 10.94 8.46
N GLY A 105 -0.56 9.93 8.43
CA GLY A 105 -0.59 8.88 9.43
C GLY A 105 0.49 7.82 9.24
N THR A 106 0.52 6.87 10.16
CA THR A 106 1.42 5.72 10.10
C THR A 106 0.61 4.45 10.10
N SER A 107 0.80 3.65 9.06
CA SER A 107 0.33 2.27 8.98
C SER A 107 1.35 1.35 9.66
N PHE A 108 0.94 0.71 10.74
CA PHE A 108 1.74 -0.33 11.37
C PHE A 108 1.36 -1.66 10.75
N GLY A 109 2.29 -2.29 10.05
CA GLY A 109 2.11 -3.58 9.39
C GLY A 109 2.85 -4.70 10.13
N HIS A 110 2.26 -5.89 10.18
CA HIS A 110 2.87 -7.07 10.75
C HIS A 110 2.67 -8.29 9.87
N ILE A 111 3.75 -8.95 9.49
CA ILE A 111 3.74 -10.17 8.69
C ILE A 111 3.63 -11.40 9.60
N THR A 112 2.59 -12.21 9.40
CA THR A 112 2.36 -13.51 10.05
C THR A 112 1.94 -14.56 9.01
N ALA A 113 1.76 -15.82 9.44
CA ALA A 113 1.32 -16.95 8.59
C ALA A 113 2.11 -17.02 7.27
N TYR A 114 3.43 -16.86 7.39
CA TYR A 114 4.35 -16.65 6.28
C TYR A 114 4.98 -17.94 5.80
N GLN A 115 5.03 -18.09 4.48
CA GLN A 115 5.77 -19.13 3.80
C GLN A 115 6.36 -18.54 2.51
N SER A 116 7.63 -18.84 2.24
CA SER A 116 8.26 -18.45 0.99
C SER A 116 9.17 -19.57 0.47
N THR A 117 9.16 -19.70 -0.85
CA THR A 117 10.09 -20.51 -1.64
C THR A 117 10.66 -19.63 -2.76
N GLU A 118 11.48 -20.20 -3.64
CA GLU A 118 11.99 -19.47 -4.81
C GLU A 118 10.89 -19.04 -5.79
N THR A 119 9.74 -19.74 -5.80
CA THR A 119 8.67 -19.54 -6.80
C THR A 119 7.32 -19.17 -6.20
N SER A 120 7.20 -19.14 -4.88
CA SER A 120 5.96 -18.79 -4.19
C SER A 120 6.22 -17.98 -2.93
N VAL A 121 5.31 -17.05 -2.63
CA VAL A 121 5.27 -16.30 -1.38
C VAL A 121 3.82 -16.26 -0.91
N ALA A 122 3.58 -16.56 0.36
CA ALA A 122 2.26 -16.45 0.96
C ALA A 122 2.40 -15.88 2.37
N ALA A 123 1.56 -14.91 2.71
CA ALA A 123 1.61 -14.25 4.00
C ALA A 123 0.26 -13.65 4.39
N THR A 124 0.11 -13.35 5.67
CA THR A 124 -0.96 -12.48 6.15
C THR A 124 -0.35 -11.21 6.75
N VAL A 125 -0.90 -10.06 6.34
CA VAL A 125 -0.54 -8.76 6.88
C VAL A 125 -1.64 -8.27 7.81
N CYS A 126 -1.31 -8.21 9.09
CA CYS A 126 -2.11 -7.56 10.11
C CYS A 126 -1.73 -6.08 10.12
N HIS A 127 -2.67 -5.18 10.36
CA HIS A 127 -2.33 -3.77 10.42
C HIS A 127 -3.24 -2.96 11.35
N TYR A 128 -2.79 -1.76 11.67
CA TYR A 128 -3.60 -0.66 12.19
C TYR A 128 -2.97 0.68 11.78
N TYR A 129 -3.73 1.76 11.87
CA TYR A 129 -3.26 3.10 11.58
C TYR A 129 -3.23 3.93 12.85
N LEU A 130 -2.26 4.85 12.96
CA LEU A 130 -2.29 5.95 13.93
C LEU A 130 -2.14 7.27 13.19
N PHE A 131 -2.75 8.32 13.72
CA PHE A 131 -2.83 9.63 13.08
C PHE A 131 -2.27 10.72 14.02
N PRO A 132 -1.76 11.85 13.49
CA PRO A 132 -1.28 12.98 14.31
C PRO A 132 -2.37 13.65 15.14
N GLU A 133 -3.59 13.71 14.60
CA GLU A 133 -4.72 14.37 15.23
C GLU A 133 -5.67 13.35 15.87
N SER A 134 -6.27 13.76 16.99
CA SER A 134 -7.29 12.97 17.67
C SER A 134 -8.56 12.91 16.84
N GLY A 135 -9.13 11.73 16.66
CA GLY A 135 -10.37 11.55 15.92
C GLY A 135 -10.83 10.10 15.91
N THR A 136 -11.90 9.84 15.17
CA THR A 136 -12.39 8.46 14.97
C THR A 136 -11.35 7.67 14.19
N ASN A 137 -10.73 6.69 14.85
CA ASN A 137 -9.82 5.76 14.20
C ASN A 137 -10.53 4.43 13.92
N ILE A 138 -11.06 4.31 12.70
CA ILE A 138 -11.81 3.11 12.28
C ILE A 138 -10.96 1.84 12.23
N SER A 139 -9.63 1.97 12.20
CA SER A 139 -8.73 0.81 12.20
C SER A 139 -8.58 0.17 13.58
N LEU A 140 -8.81 0.93 14.67
CA LEU A 140 -8.68 0.46 16.05
C LEU A 140 -10.00 0.10 16.72
N ASN A 141 -11.15 0.42 16.11
CA ASN A 141 -12.46 0.15 16.70
C ASN A 141 -13.43 -0.52 15.73
N PRO A 142 -13.43 -1.86 15.65
CA PRO A 142 -12.47 -2.78 16.26
C PRO A 142 -11.28 -3.12 15.34
N LEU A 143 -10.24 -3.71 15.92
CA LEU A 143 -9.20 -4.43 15.20
C LEU A 143 -9.80 -5.72 14.63
N LYS A 144 -10.07 -5.71 13.32
CA LYS A 144 -10.87 -6.74 12.61
C LYS A 144 -10.36 -7.07 11.20
N MET A 145 -9.18 -6.59 10.84
CA MET A 145 -8.81 -6.40 9.42
C MET A 145 -7.40 -6.91 9.16
N ALA A 146 -7.25 -7.85 8.23
CA ALA A 146 -5.95 -8.33 7.77
C ALA A 146 -6.01 -8.58 6.26
N PHE A 147 -4.86 -8.65 5.60
CA PHE A 147 -4.76 -8.96 4.18
C PHE A 147 -4.06 -10.29 3.98
N ARG A 148 -4.63 -11.16 3.15
CA ARG A 148 -3.95 -12.35 2.63
C ARG A 148 -3.27 -11.97 1.33
N ILE A 149 -1.96 -12.18 1.29
CA ILE A 149 -1.11 -11.88 0.13
C ILE A 149 -0.48 -13.17 -0.34
N GLU A 150 -0.65 -13.48 -1.63
CA GLU A 150 -0.05 -14.63 -2.29
C GLU A 150 0.54 -14.19 -3.62
N LEU A 151 1.78 -14.63 -3.88
CA LEU A 151 2.49 -14.37 -5.11
C LEU A 151 3.07 -15.66 -5.68
N GLU A 152 3.10 -15.75 -7.00
CA GLU A 152 3.75 -16.82 -7.76
C GLU A 152 4.73 -16.23 -8.77
N ARG A 153 5.91 -16.82 -8.90
CA ARG A 153 6.90 -16.38 -9.89
C ARG A 153 6.53 -16.92 -11.26
N ALA A 154 6.13 -16.03 -12.17
CA ALA A 154 5.66 -16.42 -13.50
C ALA A 154 6.77 -16.45 -14.58
N GLY A 155 8.01 -16.10 -14.20
CA GLY A 155 9.14 -16.02 -15.11
C GLY A 155 10.50 -16.15 -14.41
N VAL A 156 11.54 -15.70 -15.10
CA VAL A 156 12.93 -15.81 -14.65
C VAL A 156 13.43 -14.55 -13.94
N ASP A 157 12.85 -13.40 -14.27
CA ASP A 157 13.20 -12.15 -13.59
C ASP A 157 12.52 -12.13 -12.22
N ALA A 158 13.30 -12.36 -11.16
CA ALA A 158 12.79 -12.29 -9.80
C ALA A 158 12.53 -10.86 -9.32
N GLY A 159 12.85 -9.83 -10.12
CA GLY A 159 12.91 -8.42 -9.75
C GLY A 159 14.12 -8.12 -8.87
N PRO A 160 14.76 -6.94 -8.98
CA PRO A 160 15.84 -6.58 -8.10
C PRO A 160 15.35 -6.35 -6.67
N ALA A 161 16.05 -6.95 -5.72
CA ALA A 161 15.84 -6.71 -4.29
C ALA A 161 16.43 -5.35 -3.89
N GLY A 162 15.75 -4.64 -3.00
CA GLY A 162 16.28 -3.47 -2.34
C GLY A 162 17.40 -3.83 -1.37
N ILE A 163 18.14 -2.81 -0.94
CA ILE A 163 19.13 -2.96 0.13
C ILE A 163 18.40 -2.98 1.48
N PRO A 164 18.67 -3.97 2.36
CA PRO A 164 18.08 -4.01 3.69
C PRO A 164 18.36 -2.75 4.50
N ASP A 165 17.31 -2.11 5.00
CA ASP A 165 17.39 -1.03 5.99
C ASP A 165 17.58 -1.63 7.39
N THR A 166 18.84 -1.65 7.86
CA THR A 166 19.21 -2.29 9.13
C THR A 166 19.22 -1.34 10.33
N ASP A 167 18.88 -0.06 10.14
CA ASP A 167 18.93 0.96 11.19
C ASP A 167 17.58 1.70 11.33
N PRO A 168 16.65 1.20 12.18
CA PRO A 168 15.37 1.85 12.39
C PRO A 168 15.46 3.26 13.00
N ALA A 169 16.62 3.67 13.51
CA ALA A 169 16.80 4.96 14.16
C ALA A 169 17.26 6.07 13.20
N ARG A 170 17.67 5.73 11.98
CA ARG A 170 18.30 6.68 11.06
C ARG A 170 17.72 6.57 9.66
N LYS A 171 17.27 7.71 9.14
CA LYS A 171 16.92 7.86 7.73
C LYS A 171 18.14 7.65 6.82
N ASP A 172 18.07 6.71 5.89
CA ASP A 172 19.05 6.51 4.84
C ASP A 172 18.87 7.59 3.75
N PRO A 173 19.93 8.32 3.37
CA PRO A 173 19.83 9.35 2.32
C PRO A 173 19.45 8.80 0.94
N ARG A 174 19.57 7.49 0.71
CA ARG A 174 19.18 6.80 -0.53
C ARG A 174 17.74 6.27 -0.49
N ALA A 175 17.07 6.39 0.66
CA ALA A 175 15.71 5.91 0.83
C ALA A 175 14.70 6.73 0.02
N HIS A 176 13.75 6.04 -0.58
CA HIS A 176 12.58 6.61 -1.23
C HIS A 176 11.32 6.30 -0.43
N ARG A 177 10.29 7.16 -0.57
CA ARG A 177 8.97 6.89 0.02
C ARG A 177 8.30 5.68 -0.63
N VAL A 178 8.43 5.58 -1.95
CA VAL A 178 7.98 4.46 -2.77
C VAL A 178 9.17 3.93 -3.57
N PRO A 179 9.26 2.62 -3.87
CA PRO A 179 10.30 2.07 -4.71
C PRO A 179 10.33 2.75 -6.08
N THR A 180 11.53 3.16 -6.50
CA THR A 180 11.78 3.72 -7.83
C THR A 180 12.13 2.65 -8.88
N TRP A 181 12.20 1.39 -8.47
CA TRP A 181 12.48 0.23 -9.33
C TRP A 181 11.30 -0.75 -9.32
N ASN A 182 11.26 -1.63 -10.33
CA ASN A 182 10.27 -2.70 -10.37
C ASN A 182 10.61 -3.78 -9.34
N VAL A 183 10.08 -3.66 -8.12
CA VAL A 183 10.24 -4.67 -7.07
C VAL A 183 9.64 -6.01 -7.48
N PHE A 184 8.74 -6.08 -8.45
CA PHE A 184 7.99 -7.31 -8.75
C PHE A 184 8.65 -8.19 -9.83
N GLY A 185 9.44 -7.66 -10.75
CA GLY A 185 9.96 -8.47 -11.88
C GLY A 185 8.84 -9.23 -12.60
N ASP A 186 8.96 -10.56 -12.67
CA ASP A 186 7.97 -11.51 -13.20
C ASP A 186 7.07 -12.14 -12.11
N TRP A 187 7.05 -11.64 -10.88
CA TRP A 187 6.10 -12.09 -9.86
C TRP A 187 4.67 -11.66 -10.22
N LYS A 188 3.73 -12.59 -10.07
CA LYS A 188 2.30 -12.33 -10.15
C LYS A 188 1.70 -12.37 -8.77
N ILE A 189 0.89 -11.37 -8.45
CA ILE A 189 0.08 -11.34 -7.24
C ILE A 189 -1.19 -12.12 -7.56
N THR A 190 -1.27 -13.34 -7.04
CA THR A 190 -2.42 -14.22 -7.23
C THR A 190 -3.48 -13.98 -6.17
N ARG A 191 -3.11 -13.37 -5.04
CA ARG A 191 -4.04 -12.94 -4.01
C ARG A 191 -3.61 -11.64 -3.34
N LEU A 192 -4.53 -10.70 -3.26
CA LEU A 192 -4.47 -9.48 -2.46
C LEU A 192 -5.87 -9.28 -1.87
N HIS A 193 -6.20 -10.13 -0.90
CA HIS A 193 -7.56 -10.31 -0.40
C HIS A 193 -7.72 -9.76 1.01
N TYR A 194 -8.80 -9.04 1.25
CA TYR A 194 -9.09 -8.46 2.56
C TYR A 194 -9.91 -9.44 3.41
N LEU A 195 -9.27 -9.97 4.46
CA LEU A 195 -9.87 -10.94 5.36
C LEU A 195 -10.92 -10.28 6.25
N ARG A 196 -12.18 -10.65 6.03
CA ARG A 196 -13.35 -10.18 6.79
C ARG A 196 -14.02 -11.34 7.48
N GLN A 197 -13.99 -11.35 8.82
CA GLN A 197 -14.69 -12.37 9.62
C GLN A 197 -16.19 -12.47 9.29
N LEU A 198 -16.83 -11.37 8.90
CA LEU A 198 -18.23 -11.35 8.48
C LEU A 198 -18.52 -12.15 7.20
N ASN A 199 -17.50 -12.41 6.38
CA ASN A 199 -17.61 -13.18 5.13
C ASN A 199 -17.15 -14.63 5.29
N GLY A 200 -16.89 -15.08 6.53
CA GLY A 200 -16.37 -16.42 6.82
C GLY A 200 -14.85 -16.55 6.74
N ASP A 201 -14.13 -15.45 6.46
CA ASP A 201 -12.67 -15.45 6.50
C ASP A 201 -12.15 -15.64 7.92
N VAL A 202 -11.02 -16.34 8.05
CA VAL A 202 -10.35 -16.53 9.34
C VAL A 202 -9.13 -15.63 9.40
N ILE A 203 -9.13 -14.71 10.35
CA ILE A 203 -7.93 -13.93 10.70
C ILE A 203 -6.98 -14.83 11.48
N PRO A 204 -5.73 -15.03 11.02
CA PRO A 204 -4.77 -15.88 11.72
C PRO A 204 -4.50 -15.42 13.15
N ARG A 205 -4.23 -16.39 14.03
CA ARG A 205 -3.93 -16.12 15.44
C ARG A 205 -2.77 -15.14 15.62
N GLY A 206 -1.75 -15.18 14.77
CA GLY A 206 -0.62 -14.24 14.82
C GLY A 206 -1.07 -12.78 14.76
N CYS A 207 -2.10 -12.43 14.00
CA CYS A 207 -2.67 -11.08 14.03
C CYS A 207 -3.28 -10.74 15.38
N THR A 208 -4.09 -11.64 15.94
CA THR A 208 -4.71 -11.39 17.24
C THR A 208 -3.71 -11.33 18.38
N ASP A 209 -2.64 -12.12 18.32
CA ASP A 209 -1.58 -12.12 19.33
C ASP A 209 -0.72 -10.85 19.21
N TRP A 210 -0.38 -10.42 17.98
CA TRP A 210 0.31 -9.15 17.76
C TRP A 210 -0.51 -7.94 18.20
N TRP A 211 -1.79 -7.86 17.83
CA TRP A 211 -2.67 -6.78 18.28
C TRP A 211 -2.82 -6.70 19.79
N ARG A 212 -2.87 -7.83 20.50
CA ARG A 212 -2.89 -7.86 21.97
C ARG A 212 -1.59 -7.35 22.60
N GLN A 213 -0.45 -7.50 21.92
CA GLN A 213 0.81 -6.92 22.38
C GLN A 213 0.78 -5.39 22.26
N GLN A 214 0.20 -4.85 21.18
CA GLN A 214 0.10 -3.40 20.97
C GLN A 214 -1.00 -2.76 21.83
N PHE A 215 -2.11 -3.47 22.03
CA PHE A 215 -3.30 -2.98 22.74
C PHE A 215 -3.74 -4.01 23.79
N PRO A 216 -3.00 -4.14 24.91
CA PRO A 216 -3.22 -5.20 25.91
C PRO A 216 -4.57 -5.12 26.63
N ASN A 217 -5.21 -3.95 26.63
CA ASN A 217 -6.52 -3.75 27.25
C ASN A 217 -7.69 -4.06 26.30
N PHE A 218 -7.42 -4.40 25.03
CA PHE A 218 -8.47 -4.77 24.09
C PHE A 218 -8.93 -6.20 24.34
N SER A 219 -10.23 -6.43 24.22
CA SER A 219 -10.85 -7.73 24.49
C SER A 219 -11.61 -8.22 23.26
N PRO A 220 -11.69 -9.54 23.01
CA PRO A 220 -12.47 -10.06 21.91
C PRO A 220 -13.98 -9.84 22.17
N ASN A 221 -14.71 -9.40 21.15
CA ASN A 221 -16.18 -9.43 21.16
C ASN A 221 -16.72 -10.79 20.67
N ALA A 222 -18.05 -10.95 20.63
CA ALA A 222 -18.69 -12.18 20.19
C ALA A 222 -18.33 -12.60 18.74
N GLY A 223 -17.94 -11.64 17.90
CA GLY A 223 -17.48 -11.91 16.54
C GLY A 223 -16.01 -12.34 16.46
N GLY A 224 -15.24 -12.25 17.55
CA GLY A 224 -13.80 -12.54 17.56
C GLY A 224 -12.91 -11.34 17.23
N ASN A 225 -13.50 -10.15 17.05
CA ASN A 225 -12.75 -8.91 16.81
C ASN A 225 -12.25 -8.33 18.14
N LEU A 226 -11.04 -7.76 18.16
CA LEU A 226 -10.52 -7.09 19.35
C LEU A 226 -11.11 -5.68 19.44
N VAL A 227 -11.94 -5.46 20.46
CA VAL A 227 -12.59 -4.18 20.75
C VAL A 227 -11.86 -3.43 21.87
N PRO A 228 -11.80 -2.10 21.80
CA PRO A 228 -11.28 -1.29 22.89
C PRO A 228 -12.21 -1.31 24.14
N PRO A 229 -11.68 -0.98 25.32
CA PRO A 229 -12.51 -0.75 26.50
C PRO A 229 -13.40 0.49 26.33
N PRO A 230 -14.51 0.62 27.10
CA PRO A 230 -15.35 1.81 27.08
C PRO A 230 -14.55 3.09 27.37
N GLY A 231 -14.79 4.15 26.59
CA GLY A 231 -14.09 5.43 26.73
C GLY A 231 -12.66 5.45 26.20
N PHE A 232 -12.24 4.42 25.45
CA PHE A 232 -10.93 4.44 24.79
C PHE A 232 -10.83 5.57 23.77
N GLU A 233 -9.78 6.37 23.93
CA GLU A 233 -9.32 7.34 22.95
C GLU A 233 -8.11 6.75 22.21
N PRO A 234 -8.16 6.64 20.87
CA PRO A 234 -7.01 6.21 20.08
C PRO A 234 -5.76 7.06 20.39
N PRO A 235 -4.59 6.45 20.60
CA PRO A 235 -3.36 7.22 20.76
C PRO A 235 -3.07 7.98 19.46
N THR A 236 -2.52 9.18 19.59
CA THR A 236 -2.02 9.97 18.46
C THR A 236 -0.51 9.93 18.42
N MET A 237 0.05 10.10 17.23
CA MET A 237 1.49 10.26 17.06
C MET A 237 1.81 11.01 15.76
N PRO A 238 2.94 11.74 15.70
CA PRO A 238 3.46 12.23 14.43
C PRO A 238 3.67 11.07 13.45
N VAL A 239 3.64 11.37 12.15
CA VAL A 239 3.99 10.40 11.11
C VAL A 239 5.39 9.86 11.38
N ALA A 240 5.49 8.55 11.63
CA ALA A 240 6.75 7.87 11.87
C ALA A 240 7.65 7.92 10.63
N VAL A 241 8.95 7.78 10.84
CA VAL A 241 9.86 7.42 9.74
C VAL A 241 9.42 6.05 9.21
N GLN A 242 9.41 5.91 7.89
CA GLN A 242 9.08 4.63 7.27
C GLN A 242 10.16 3.62 7.63
N TYR A 243 9.77 2.40 7.97
CA TYR A 243 10.72 1.35 8.30
C TYR A 243 10.15 -0.05 7.98
N PRO A 244 10.89 -0.92 7.28
CA PRO A 244 12.12 -0.63 6.53
C PRO A 244 11.90 0.43 5.44
N GLU A 245 12.90 1.27 5.21
CA GLU A 245 12.92 2.20 4.08
C GLU A 245 13.11 1.50 2.72
N TRP A 246 12.63 2.11 1.63
CA TRP A 246 12.88 1.61 0.28
C TRP A 246 14.21 2.15 -0.26
N ILE A 247 15.27 1.37 -0.05
CA ILE A 247 16.61 1.68 -0.56
C ILE A 247 16.84 0.88 -1.84
N GLY A 248 17.07 1.58 -2.95
CA GLY A 248 17.24 0.95 -4.26
C GLY A 248 18.45 0.01 -4.37
N PRO A 249 18.44 -0.94 -5.33
CA PRO A 249 19.58 -1.81 -5.60
C PRO A 249 20.80 -0.99 -6.02
N THR A 250 22.01 -1.52 -5.77
CA THR A 250 23.27 -0.85 -6.12
C THR A 250 23.49 -0.62 -7.62
N ASP A 251 22.74 -1.33 -8.48
CA ASP A 251 22.92 -1.33 -9.94
C ASP A 251 21.73 -0.72 -10.71
N ALA A 252 21.01 0.24 -10.12
CA ALA A 252 20.07 1.07 -10.88
C ALA A 252 20.83 2.21 -11.60
N GLN A 253 21.51 1.88 -12.69
CA GLN A 253 21.97 2.81 -13.73
C GLN A 253 21.43 2.39 -15.09
#